data_AF-A0A7G5FHU0-F1
#
_entry.id   AF-A0A7G5FHU0-F1
#
_cell.length_a   1.000
_cell.length_b   1.000
_cell.length_c   1.000
_cell.angle_alpha   90.00
_cell.angle_beta   90.00
_cell.angle_gamma   90.00
#
_symmetry.space_group_name_H-M   'P 1'
#
loop_
_entity.id
_entity.type
_entity.pdbx_description
1 polymer ?
#
loop_
_entity_poly.entity_id
_entity_poly.type
_entity_poly.pdbx_seq_one_letter_code
_entity_poly.pdbx_strand_id
1 'polypeptide(L)'
;MATTHAASTPATSKSLILPYLLVLLAAVAALQIFIAVQGITPVAAIGLFVIAAAIFIWHWGNRKALNKVRFGNAVTHAMAYVVVNASFALHAMLGGAFTAGAPEPGWVASAIAMPAFWGIGLVVHLFGATLGGGWKD
;
A
#
# COMPACT_ATOMS: atom_id res chain seq x y z
N MET A 1 -7.90 -25.06 -31.88
CA MET A 1 -6.91 -25.13 -30.78
C MET A 1 -7.32 -24.06 -29.77
N ALA A 2 -7.98 -24.44 -28.67
CA ALA A 2 -8.53 -23.49 -27.71
C ALA A 2 -7.46 -23.12 -26.67
N THR A 3 -7.09 -21.84 -26.63
CA THR A 3 -6.23 -21.28 -25.58
C THR A 3 -7.02 -21.18 -24.28
N THR A 4 -6.72 -22.06 -23.33
CA THR A 4 -7.26 -21.93 -21.98
C THR A 4 -6.54 -20.77 -21.27
N HIS A 5 -7.21 -19.62 -21.18
CA HIS A 5 -6.79 -18.58 -20.24
C HIS A 5 -6.88 -19.15 -18.83
N ALA A 6 -5.73 -19.31 -18.17
CA ALA A 6 -5.67 -19.69 -16.77
C ALA A 6 -6.34 -18.58 -15.93
N ALA A 7 -7.63 -18.74 -15.65
CA ALA A 7 -8.38 -17.87 -14.76
C ALA A 7 -7.68 -17.88 -13.39
N SER A 8 -7.44 -16.69 -12.84
CA SER A 8 -7.01 -16.55 -11.45
C SER A 8 -8.00 -17.27 -10.55
N THR A 9 -7.59 -18.31 -9.84
CA THR A 9 -8.51 -19.11 -9.01
C THR A 9 -9.13 -18.20 -7.94
N PRO A 10 -10.47 -17.96 -7.96
CA PRO A 10 -11.14 -17.01 -7.06
C PRO A 10 -10.91 -17.30 -5.57
N ALA A 11 -10.61 -18.57 -5.25
CA ALA A 11 -10.32 -19.04 -3.90
C ALA A 11 -9.03 -18.44 -3.31
N THR A 12 -8.00 -18.14 -4.11
CA THR A 12 -6.71 -17.61 -3.61
C THR A 12 -6.78 -16.12 -3.33
N SER A 13 -7.47 -15.33 -4.17
CA SER A 13 -7.60 -13.88 -3.94
C SER A 13 -8.40 -13.57 -2.68
N LYS A 14 -9.52 -14.28 -2.44
CA LYS A 14 -10.35 -14.05 -1.24
C LYS A 14 -9.72 -14.54 0.06
N SER A 15 -8.93 -15.62 0.02
CA SER A 15 -8.31 -16.17 1.23
C SER A 15 -6.97 -15.52 1.60
N LEU A 16 -6.29 -14.88 0.65
CA LEU A 16 -4.98 -14.26 0.87
C LEU A 16 -5.03 -12.73 0.87
N ILE A 17 -5.61 -12.11 -0.16
CA ILE A 17 -5.51 -10.66 -0.37
C ILE A 17 -6.50 -9.91 0.52
N LEU A 18 -7.72 -10.45 0.69
CA LEU A 18 -8.73 -9.78 1.53
C LEU A 18 -8.30 -9.68 3.01
N PRO A 19 -7.81 -10.73 3.68
CA PRO A 19 -7.32 -10.60 5.05
C PRO A 19 -6.15 -9.62 5.17
N TYR A 20 -5.23 -9.65 4.20
CA TYR A 20 -4.14 -8.68 4.12
C TYR A 20 -4.66 -7.24 4.09
N LEU A 21 -5.62 -6.95 3.21
CA LEU A 21 -6.21 -5.62 3.08
C LEU A 21 -6.92 -5.18 4.37
N LEU A 22 -7.67 -6.07 5.02
CA LEU A 22 -8.38 -5.76 6.27
C LEU A 22 -7.41 -5.44 7.41
N VAL A 23 -6.34 -6.23 7.57
CA VAL A 23 -5.30 -5.98 8.57
C VAL A 23 -4.57 -4.67 8.29
N LEU A 24 -4.24 -4.40 7.03
CA LEU A 24 -3.61 -3.15 6.61
C LEU A 24 -4.50 -1.94 6.91
N LEU A 25 -5.78 -2.00 6.55
CA LEU A 25 -6.75 -0.93 6.84
C LEU A 25 -6.85 -0.67 8.34
N ALA A 26 -6.96 -1.72 9.16
CA ALA A 26 -7.02 -1.59 10.61
C ALA A 26 -5.74 -0.98 11.19
N ALA A 27 -4.56 -1.43 10.74
CA ALA A 27 -3.27 -0.91 11.21
C ALA A 27 -3.08 0.57 10.84
N VAL A 28 -3.41 0.94 9.61
CA VAL A 28 -3.31 2.33 9.14
C VAL A 28 -4.34 3.21 9.83
N ALA A 29 -5.58 2.74 10.03
CA ALA A 29 -6.59 3.48 10.79
C ALA A 29 -6.15 3.75 12.22
N ALA A 30 -5.58 2.76 12.91
CA ALA A 30 -5.03 2.93 14.25
C ALA A 30 -3.91 3.97 14.30
N LEU A 31 -3.01 3.96 13.31
CA LEU A 31 -1.96 4.97 13.19
C LEU A 31 -2.53 6.37 12.94
N GLN A 32 -3.55 6.51 12.08
CA GLN A 32 -4.19 7.80 11.83
C GLN A 32 -4.90 8.34 13.07
N ILE A 33 -5.58 7.48 13.84
CA ILE A 33 -6.18 7.88 15.13
C ILE A 33 -5.10 8.36 16.10
N PHE A 34 -3.97 7.65 16.19
CA PHE A 34 -2.85 8.08 17.03
C PHE A 34 -2.33 9.47 16.61
N ILE A 35 -2.12 9.69 15.32
CA ILE A 35 -1.68 10.99 14.78
C ILE A 35 -2.72 12.08 15.06
N ALA A 36 -4.01 11.76 15.03
CA ALA A 36 -5.07 12.75 15.26
C ALA A 36 -5.05 13.27 16.71
N VAL A 37 -4.65 12.41 17.66
CA VAL A 37 -4.58 12.75 19.08
C VAL A 37 -3.23 13.38 19.46
N GLN A 38 -2.13 12.87 18.91
CA GLN A 38 -0.76 13.21 19.34
C GLN A 38 0.00 14.11 18.37
N GLY A 39 -0.51 14.30 17.15
CA GLY A 39 0.18 14.95 16.05
C GLY A 39 1.21 14.04 15.36
N ILE A 40 1.91 14.61 14.36
CA ILE A 40 3.01 13.93 13.66
C ILE A 40 4.27 14.00 14.54
N THR A 41 4.51 12.92 15.29
CA THR A 41 5.65 12.78 16.20
C THR A 41 6.64 11.72 15.69
N PRO A 42 7.86 11.64 16.24
CA PRO A 42 8.78 10.52 15.97
C PRO A 42 8.16 9.15 16.25
N VAL A 43 7.25 9.04 17.23
CA VAL A 43 6.51 7.80 17.53
C VAL A 43 5.58 7.42 16.36
N ALA A 44 4.91 8.38 15.74
CA ALA A 44 4.10 8.13 14.55
C ALA A 44 4.97 7.63 13.37
N ALA A 45 6.17 8.17 13.20
CA ALA A 45 7.12 7.70 12.18
C ALA A 45 7.58 6.25 12.44
N ILE A 46 7.81 5.87 13.70
CA ILE A 46 8.09 4.48 14.08
C ILE A 46 6.89 3.58 13.77
N GLY A 47 5.67 4.01 14.11
CA GLY A 47 4.45 3.25 13.80
C GLY A 47 4.29 2.97 12.30
N LEU A 48 4.54 3.99 11.47
CA LEU A 48 4.56 3.82 10.02
C LEU A 48 5.66 2.86 9.55
N PHE A 49 6.87 2.97 10.11
CA PHE A 49 7.97 2.05 9.80
C PHE A 49 7.62 0.61 10.13
N VAL A 50 6.98 0.36 11.28
CA VAL A 50 6.50 -0.97 11.67
C VAL A 50 5.47 -1.50 10.66
N ILE A 51 4.52 -0.67 10.22
CA ILE A 51 3.55 -1.05 9.17
C ILE A 51 4.29 -1.41 7.86
N ALA A 52 5.26 -0.60 7.44
CA ALA A 52 6.04 -0.84 6.23
C ALA A 52 6.83 -2.15 6.31
N ALA A 53 7.49 -2.41 7.45
CA ALA A 53 8.22 -3.65 7.71
C ALA A 53 7.28 -4.86 7.71
N ALA A 54 6.10 -4.75 8.34
CA ALA A 54 5.11 -5.82 8.36
C ALA A 54 4.60 -6.14 6.94
N ILE A 55 4.34 -5.12 6.11
CA ILE A 55 3.98 -5.30 4.71
C ILE A 55 5.09 -6.02 3.96
N PHE A 56 6.35 -5.57 4.10
CA PHE A 56 7.49 -6.20 3.45
C PHE A 56 7.65 -7.68 3.84
N ILE A 57 7.62 -7.97 5.14
CA ILE A 57 7.74 -9.34 5.67
C ILE A 57 6.60 -10.21 5.14
N TRP A 58 5.36 -9.72 5.18
CA TRP A 58 4.21 -10.45 4.67
C TRP A 58 4.33 -10.71 3.17
N HIS A 59 4.73 -9.71 2.40
CA HIS A 59 4.89 -9.82 0.94
C HIS A 59 5.98 -10.83 0.59
N TRP A 60 7.12 -10.78 1.31
CA TRP A 60 8.20 -11.73 1.14
C TRP A 60 7.79 -13.17 1.45
N GLY A 61 7.09 -13.38 2.58
CA GLY A 61 6.59 -14.70 2.97
C GLY A 61 5.55 -15.27 2.00
N ASN A 62 4.73 -14.41 1.38
CA ASN A 62 3.65 -14.81 0.48
C ASN A 62 3.99 -14.71 -1.01
N ARG A 63 5.21 -14.32 -1.38
CA ARG A 63 5.64 -14.10 -2.79
C ARG A 63 5.28 -15.25 -3.73
N LYS A 64 5.44 -16.51 -3.28
CA LYS A 64 5.16 -17.69 -4.10
C LYS A 64 3.66 -17.86 -4.36
N ALA A 65 2.82 -17.52 -3.38
CA ALA A 65 1.37 -17.55 -3.52
C ALA A 65 0.88 -16.37 -4.38
N LEU A 66 1.44 -15.18 -4.17
CA LEU A 66 1.13 -13.98 -4.97
C LEU A 66 1.48 -14.15 -6.44
N ASN A 67 2.59 -14.83 -6.77
CA ASN A 67 2.97 -15.15 -8.14
C ASN A 67 1.99 -16.09 -8.86
N LYS A 68 1.14 -16.82 -8.12
CA LYS A 68 0.08 -17.67 -8.71
C LYS A 68 -1.18 -16.87 -9.04
N VAL A 69 -1.33 -15.67 -8.49
CA VAL A 69 -2.43 -14.75 -8.78
C VAL A 69 -1.97 -13.79 -9.87
N ARG A 70 -2.73 -13.67 -10.96
CA ARG A 70 -2.45 -12.70 -12.02
C ARG A 70 -2.37 -11.30 -11.38
N PHE A 71 -1.21 -10.63 -11.52
CA PHE A 71 -0.90 -9.35 -10.88
C PHE A 71 -0.84 -9.32 -9.35
N GLY A 72 -0.78 -10.45 -8.65
CA GLY A 72 -0.90 -10.52 -7.19
C GLY A 72 0.06 -9.58 -6.43
N ASN A 73 1.35 -9.55 -6.80
CA ASN A 73 2.32 -8.64 -6.16
C ASN A 73 2.02 -7.16 -6.47
N ALA A 74 1.70 -6.83 -7.72
CA ALA A 74 1.40 -5.46 -8.12
C ALA A 74 0.13 -4.93 -7.45
N VAL A 75 -0.93 -5.75 -7.41
CA VAL A 75 -2.21 -5.40 -6.78
C VAL A 75 -2.05 -5.20 -5.27
N THR A 76 -1.34 -6.09 -4.59
CA THR A 76 -1.13 -5.96 -3.13
C THR A 76 -0.27 -4.75 -2.78
N HIS A 77 0.79 -4.46 -3.54
CA HIS A 77 1.57 -3.23 -3.33
C HIS A 77 0.77 -1.97 -3.69
N ALA A 78 -0.08 -2.01 -4.73
CA ALA A 78 -0.97 -0.90 -5.07
C ALA A 78 -1.99 -0.63 -3.96
N MET A 79 -2.57 -1.68 -3.36
CA MET A 79 -3.43 -1.54 -2.17
C MET A 79 -2.67 -0.93 -1.00
N ALA A 80 -1.44 -1.39 -0.73
CA ALA A 80 -0.55 -0.83 0.29
C ALA A 80 -0.33 0.67 0.07
N TYR A 81 0.06 1.03 -1.15
CA TYR A 81 0.28 2.40 -1.58
C TYR A 81 -0.96 3.26 -1.36
N VAL A 82 -2.12 2.82 -1.85
CA VAL A 82 -3.36 3.59 -1.77
C VAL A 82 -3.79 3.76 -0.33
N VAL A 83 -3.87 2.69 0.47
CA VAL A 83 -4.34 2.77 1.86
C VAL A 83 -3.46 3.70 2.67
N VAL A 84 -2.13 3.56 2.56
CA VAL A 84 -1.20 4.40 3.31
C VAL A 84 -1.28 5.85 2.83
N ASN A 85 -1.03 6.13 1.55
CA ASN A 85 -0.93 7.52 1.08
C ASN A 85 -2.28 8.25 1.10
N ALA A 86 -3.38 7.58 0.73
CA ALA A 86 -4.70 8.20 0.79
C ALA A 86 -5.12 8.49 2.23
N SER A 87 -4.74 7.67 3.22
CA SER A 87 -5.04 7.94 4.63
C SER A 87 -4.34 9.20 5.14
N PHE A 88 -3.05 9.39 4.80
CA PHE A 88 -2.30 10.60 5.18
C PHE A 88 -2.83 11.83 4.45
N ALA A 89 -3.15 11.72 3.15
CA ALA A 89 -3.75 12.80 2.39
C ALA A 89 -5.12 13.20 2.98
N LEU A 90 -5.98 12.23 3.27
CA LEU A 90 -7.30 12.45 3.87
C LEU A 90 -7.17 13.10 5.25
N HIS A 91 -6.27 12.60 6.10
CA HIS A 91 -6.03 13.19 7.41
C HIS A 91 -5.57 14.64 7.27
N ALA A 92 -4.60 14.92 6.40
CA ALA A 92 -4.11 16.27 6.16
C ALA A 92 -5.22 17.21 5.67
N MET A 93 -6.10 16.74 4.77
CA MET A 93 -7.26 17.50 4.29
C MET A 93 -8.28 17.80 5.40
N LEU A 94 -8.59 16.82 6.25
CA LEU A 94 -9.58 16.98 7.32
C LEU A 94 -9.04 17.76 8.52
N GLY A 95 -7.74 17.63 8.81
CA GLY A 95 -7.07 18.29 9.93
C GLY A 95 -6.58 19.71 9.63
N GLY A 96 -6.82 20.24 8.42
CA GLY A 96 -6.38 21.59 8.04
C GLY A 96 -4.87 21.74 7.86
N ALA A 97 -4.16 20.64 7.59
CA ALA A 97 -2.70 20.62 7.42
C ALA A 97 -2.21 21.24 6.10
N PHE A 98 -3.13 21.76 5.28
CA PHE A 98 -2.84 22.54 4.10
C PHE A 98 -3.30 23.98 4.33
N THR A 99 -2.36 24.90 4.51
CA THR A 99 -2.63 26.34 4.54
C THR A 99 -2.19 26.96 3.23
N ALA A 100 -3.05 27.80 2.62
CA ALA A 100 -2.78 28.47 1.33
C ALA A 100 -2.33 27.55 0.17
N GLY A 101 -2.70 26.26 0.20
CA GLY A 101 -2.35 25.28 -0.83
C GLY A 101 -0.98 24.59 -0.65
N ALA A 102 -0.27 24.85 0.44
CA ALA A 102 0.99 24.18 0.78
C ALA A 102 0.81 23.26 2.01
N PRO A 103 1.49 22.09 2.06
CA PRO A 103 1.53 21.30 3.29
C PRO A 103 2.29 22.10 4.37
N GLU A 104 1.76 22.12 5.59
CA GLU A 104 2.51 22.57 6.77
C GLU A 104 3.85 21.81 6.87
N PRO A 105 4.94 22.41 7.39
CA PRO A 105 6.27 21.79 7.35
C PRO A 105 6.34 20.36 7.89
N GLY A 106 5.55 20.04 8.92
CA GLY A 106 5.46 18.69 9.49
C GLY A 106 4.82 17.63 8.59
N TRP A 107 4.12 18.06 7.53
CA TRP A 107 3.40 17.21 6.58
C TRP A 107 4.11 17.05 5.23
N VAL A 108 5.17 17.82 4.95
CA VAL A 108 5.89 17.73 3.67
C VAL A 108 6.43 16.32 3.42
N ALA A 109 6.96 15.66 4.46
CA ALA A 109 7.46 14.29 4.34
C ALA A 109 6.33 13.28 4.03
N SER A 110 5.17 13.40 4.66
CA SER A 110 4.03 12.50 4.46
C SER A 110 3.26 12.80 3.16
N ALA A 111 3.23 14.06 2.72
CA ALA A 111 2.51 14.49 1.52
C ALA A 111 3.33 14.32 0.22
N ILE A 112 4.66 14.36 0.29
CA ILE A 112 5.52 14.36 -0.91
C ILE A 112 6.49 13.17 -0.90
N ALA A 113 7.34 13.07 0.12
CA ALA A 113 8.40 12.07 0.14
C ALA A 113 7.84 10.65 0.23
N MET A 114 6.85 10.41 1.10
CA MET A 114 6.19 9.11 1.25
C MET A 114 5.57 8.59 -0.06
N PRO A 115 4.67 9.33 -0.75
CA PRO A 115 4.13 8.89 -2.02
C PRO A 115 5.21 8.63 -3.07
N ALA A 116 6.28 9.42 -3.09
CA ALA A 116 7.39 9.20 -4.02
C ALA A 116 8.11 7.87 -3.76
N PHE A 117 8.53 7.61 -2.51
CA PHE A 117 9.23 6.39 -2.14
C PHE A 117 8.39 5.12 -2.37
N TRP A 118 7.12 5.14 -1.97
CA TRP A 118 6.22 4.00 -2.16
C TRP A 118 5.85 3.82 -3.64
N GLY A 119 5.82 4.93 -4.38
CA GLY A 119 5.57 4.97 -5.83
C GLY A 119 6.67 4.28 -6.62
N ILE A 120 7.93 4.43 -6.22
CA ILE A 120 9.05 3.69 -6.83
C ILE A 120 8.82 2.19 -6.72
N GLY A 121 8.47 1.70 -5.51
CA GLY A 121 8.14 0.29 -5.31
C GLY A 121 6.98 -0.17 -6.19
N LEU A 122 5.93 0.66 -6.33
CA LEU A 122 4.79 0.36 -7.18
C LEU A 122 5.20 0.25 -8.65
N VAL A 123 6.00 1.18 -9.14
CA VAL A 123 6.55 1.16 -10.50
C VAL A 123 7.34 -0.14 -10.73
N VAL A 124 8.21 -0.54 -9.80
CA VAL A 124 8.96 -1.80 -9.88
C VAL A 124 8.03 -3.01 -10.00
N HIS A 125 6.98 -3.08 -9.17
CA HIS A 125 6.02 -4.18 -9.23
C HIS A 125 5.17 -4.18 -10.51
N LEU A 126 4.83 -3.02 -11.04
CA LEU A 126 4.12 -2.87 -12.32
C LEU A 126 5.01 -3.31 -13.50
N PHE A 127 6.29 -2.93 -13.51
CA PHE A 127 7.27 -3.44 -14.47
C PHE A 127 7.45 -4.96 -14.37
N GLY A 128 7.52 -5.51 -13.15
CA GLY A 128 7.55 -6.96 -12.96
C GLY A 128 6.30 -7.65 -13.50
N ALA A 129 5.13 -7.04 -13.36
CA ALA A 129 3.87 -7.54 -13.88
C ALA A 129 3.78 -7.51 -15.41
N THR A 130 4.30 -6.45 -16.07
CA THR A 130 4.34 -6.37 -17.54
C THR A 130 5.30 -7.41 -18.12
N LEU A 131 6.52 -7.51 -17.58
CA LEU A 131 7.56 -8.45 -18.05
C LEU A 131 7.22 -9.91 -17.74
N GLY A 132 6.59 -10.19 -16.60
CA GLY A 132 6.21 -11.53 -16.16
C GLY A 132 5.03 -12.14 -16.94
N GLY A 133 4.50 -11.45 -17.95
CA GLY A 133 3.36 -11.90 -18.74
C GLY A 133 2.01 -11.76 -18.04
N GLY A 134 1.92 -10.91 -16.99
CA GLY A 134 0.64 -10.55 -16.38
C GLY A 134 -0.31 -9.90 -17.38
N TRP A 135 0.22 -9.12 -18.32
CA TRP A 135 -0.54 -8.44 -19.39
C TRP A 135 -0.55 -9.18 -20.73
N LYS A 136 -0.36 -10.50 -20.74
CA LYS A 136 -0.58 -11.27 -21.97
C LYS A 136 -2.09 -11.30 -22.27
N ASP A 137 -2.45 -10.79 -23.45
CA ASP A 137 -3.79 -10.82 -24.04
C ASP A 137 -4.24 -12.25 -24.36
#